data_AF-A0A7C9VR33-F1
#
_entry.id   AF-A0A7C9VR33-F1
#
_cell.length_a   1.000
_cell.length_b   1.000
_cell.length_c   1.000
_cell.angle_alpha   90.00
_cell.angle_beta   90.00
_cell.angle_gamma   90.00
#
_symmetry.space_group_name_H-M   'P 1'
#
loop_
_entity.id
_entity.type
_entity.pdbx_description
1 polymer ?
#
loop_
_entity_poly.entity_id
_entity_poly.type
_entity_poly.pdbx_seq_one_letter_code
_entity_poly.pdbx_strand_id
1 'polypeptide(L)'
;MGHILFALATFAVVLMIGWLWLTVLSVPVVLELAAPGLRHFFTRRGTLQLIAQFPFRPVSVSFVAGRRIGRQAYLKVHDSENNLRLPELPERARVLVRHTGRIWIAGPDERGRLVAMTRGLAFLTRGRVVDR
;
A
#
# COMPACT_ATOMS: atom_id res chain seq x y z
N MET A 1 10.80 29.86 31.16
CA MET A 1 12.24 29.79 31.50
C MET A 1 12.84 28.40 31.28
N GLY A 2 12.23 27.31 31.78
CA GLY A 2 12.81 25.96 31.65
C GLY A 2 13.10 25.48 30.22
N HIS A 3 12.21 25.75 29.26
CA HIS A 3 12.43 25.36 27.86
C HIS A 3 13.58 26.09 27.17
N ILE A 4 13.87 27.34 27.60
CA ILE A 4 14.95 28.16 27.02
C ILE A 4 16.31 27.64 27.51
N LEU A 5 16.43 27.36 28.81
CA LEU A 5 17.62 26.74 29.39
C LEU A 5 17.87 25.34 28.81
N PHE A 6 16.81 24.55 28.62
CA PHE A 6 16.92 23.23 28.00
C PHE A 6 17.40 23.31 26.55
N ALA A 7 16.89 24.26 25.75
CA ALA A 7 17.33 24.48 24.38
C ALA A 7 18.80 24.91 24.31
N LEU A 8 19.24 25.82 25.20
CA LEU A 8 20.63 26.27 25.27
C LEU A 8 21.59 25.15 25.68
N ALA A 9 21.23 24.34 26.69
CA ALA A 9 22.04 23.21 27.12
C ALA A 9 22.17 22.15 26.01
N THR A 10 21.06 21.85 25.32
CA THR A 10 21.06 20.92 24.19
C THR A 10 21.94 21.44 23.06
N PHE A 11 21.87 22.73 22.74
CA PHE A 11 22.69 23.36 21.71
C PHE A 11 24.19 23.35 22.05
N ALA A 12 24.56 23.58 23.31
CA ALA A 12 25.95 23.49 23.76
C ALA A 12 26.50 22.05 23.65
N VAL A 13 25.69 21.04 24.00
CA VAL A 13 26.04 19.62 23.85
C VAL A 13 26.20 19.24 22.37
N VAL A 14 25.32 19.73 21.50
CA VAL A 14 25.42 19.56 20.03
C VAL A 14 26.73 20.14 19.48
N LEU A 15 27.14 21.33 19.94
CA LEU A 15 28.38 21.96 19.50
C LEU A 15 29.63 21.19 19.99
N MET A 16 29.59 20.61 21.19
CA MET A 16 30.71 19.83 21.73
C MET A 16 30.90 18.47 21.04
N ILE A 17 29.81 17.82 20.65
CA ILE A 17 29.82 16.48 20.02
C ILE A 17 30.35 16.55 18.58
N GLY A 18 30.38 17.75 17.97
CA GLY A 18 30.81 17.94 16.60
C GLY A 18 29.75 17.47 15.60
N TRP A 19 29.68 18.16 14.45
CA TRP A 19 28.64 17.94 13.44
C TRP A 19 28.57 16.49 12.95
N LEU A 20 29.71 15.80 12.92
CA LEU A 20 29.88 14.45 12.40
C LEU A 20 29.13 13.41 13.25
N TRP A 21 29.24 13.50 14.58
CA TRP A 21 28.52 12.61 15.49
C TRP A 21 27.03 12.95 15.57
N LEU A 22 26.67 14.22 15.43
CA LEU A 22 25.28 14.63 15.31
C LEU A 22 24.62 13.99 14.07
N THR A 23 25.31 13.98 12.93
CA THR A 23 24.82 13.29 11.73
C THR A 23 24.73 11.78 11.93
N VAL A 24 25.71 11.14 12.57
CA VAL A 24 25.70 9.68 12.83
C VAL A 24 24.51 9.26 13.71
N LEU A 25 24.15 10.06 14.71
CA LEU A 25 23.01 9.77 15.60
C LEU A 25 21.66 10.20 15.00
N SER A 26 21.59 11.35 14.33
CA SER A 26 20.33 11.89 13.80
C SER A 26 19.85 11.18 12.54
N VAL A 27 20.75 10.79 11.63
CA VAL A 27 20.39 10.13 10.37
C VAL A 27 19.54 8.87 10.60
N PRO A 28 19.92 7.88 11.43
CA PRO A 28 19.10 6.68 11.62
C PRO A 28 17.74 7.00 12.27
N VAL A 29 17.71 7.93 13.23
CA VAL A 29 16.45 8.35 13.89
C VAL A 29 15.50 9.01 12.89
N VAL A 30 16.02 9.92 12.06
CA VAL A 30 15.23 10.57 11.00
C VAL A 30 14.80 9.55 9.95
N LEU A 31 15.65 8.57 9.61
CA LEU A 31 15.32 7.54 8.64
C LEU A 31 14.20 6.63 9.15
N GLU A 32 14.23 6.22 10.42
CA GLU A 32 13.16 5.44 11.06
C GLU A 32 11.84 6.21 11.14
N LEU A 33 11.90 7.50 11.49
CA LEU A 33 10.72 8.38 11.51
C LEU A 33 10.16 8.65 10.11
N ALA A 34 11.01 8.77 9.10
CA ALA A 34 10.63 9.01 7.71
C ALA A 34 10.22 7.72 6.98
N ALA A 35 10.68 6.54 7.42
CA ALA A 35 10.48 5.26 6.75
C ALA A 35 9.00 4.95 6.46
N PRO A 36 8.03 5.16 7.39
CA PRO A 36 6.61 4.96 7.10
C PRO A 36 6.11 5.87 5.96
N GLY A 37 6.48 7.15 5.99
CA GLY A 37 6.11 8.12 4.95
C GLY A 37 6.75 7.81 3.61
N LEU A 38 8.03 7.42 3.62
CA LEU A 38 8.78 7.03 2.44
C LEU A 38 8.18 5.77 1.80
N ARG A 39 7.85 4.76 2.61
CA ARG A 39 7.18 3.54 2.18
C ARG A 39 5.80 3.84 1.57
N HIS A 40 5.04 4.74 2.18
CA HIS A 40 3.76 5.20 1.62
C HIS A 40 3.95 5.91 0.27
N PHE A 41 4.96 6.77 0.17
CA PHE A 41 5.25 7.50 -1.06
C PHE A 41 5.63 6.58 -2.24
N PHE A 42 6.52 5.60 -2.00
CA PHE A 42 6.91 4.63 -3.02
C PHE A 42 5.76 3.70 -3.42
N THR A 43 4.94 3.25 -2.47
CA THR A 43 3.78 2.41 -2.77
C THR A 43 2.72 3.16 -3.57
N ARG A 44 2.48 4.44 -3.26
CA ARG A 44 1.54 5.30 -4.00
C ARG A 44 2.02 5.60 -5.42
N ARG A 45 3.31 5.93 -5.62
CA ARG A 45 3.89 6.13 -6.96
C ARG A 45 3.71 4.91 -7.85
N GLY A 46 4.02 3.71 -7.34
CA GLY A 46 3.85 2.48 -8.12
C GLY A 46 2.39 2.18 -8.46
N THR A 47 1.45 2.59 -7.61
CA THR A 47 0.01 2.45 -7.86
C THR A 47 -0.47 3.41 -8.96
N LEU A 48 -0.02 4.66 -8.92
CA LEU A 48 -0.33 5.66 -9.96
C LEU A 48 0.27 5.29 -11.32
N GLN A 49 1.49 4.74 -11.35
CA GLN A 49 2.10 4.24 -12.59
C GLN A 49 1.28 3.13 -13.23
N LEU A 50 0.80 2.16 -12.44
CA LEU A 50 -0.07 1.08 -12.93
C LEU A 50 -1.38 1.60 -13.52
N ILE A 51 -1.98 2.62 -12.89
CA ILE A 51 -3.23 3.25 -13.37
C ILE A 51 -2.97 4.05 -14.65
N ALA A 52 -1.82 4.71 -14.76
CA ALA A 52 -1.46 5.47 -15.95
C ALA A 52 -1.13 4.58 -17.16
N GLN A 53 -0.53 3.40 -16.91
CA GLN A 53 -0.12 2.48 -17.98
C GLN A 53 -1.25 1.59 -18.48
N PHE A 54 -2.19 1.21 -17.62
CA PHE A 54 -3.25 0.26 -17.97
C PHE A 54 -4.63 0.86 -17.72
N PRO A 55 -5.52 0.88 -18.72
CA PRO A 55 -6.89 1.31 -18.50
C PRO A 55 -7.62 0.33 -17.57
N PHE A 56 -8.50 0.87 -16.73
CA PHE A 56 -9.35 0.04 -15.89
C PHE A 56 -10.36 -0.74 -16.74
N ARG A 57 -10.36 -2.07 -16.61
CA ARG A 57 -11.35 -2.94 -17.25
C ARG A 57 -12.19 -3.71 -16.22
N PRO A 58 -13.50 -3.87 -16.46
CA PRO A 58 -14.34 -4.71 -15.62
C PRO A 58 -13.98 -6.18 -15.82
N VAL A 59 -13.85 -6.93 -14.73
CA VAL A 59 -13.56 -8.36 -14.74
C VAL A 59 -14.53 -9.07 -13.82
N SER A 60 -15.10 -10.16 -14.32
CA SER A 60 -15.99 -11.03 -13.57
C SER A 60 -15.17 -11.88 -12.60
N VAL A 61 -15.50 -11.80 -11.32
CA VAL A 61 -14.77 -12.46 -10.24
C VAL A 61 -15.70 -13.10 -9.22
N SER A 62 -15.27 -14.22 -8.65
CA SER A 62 -15.94 -14.91 -7.56
C SER A 62 -14.99 -15.11 -6.38
N PHE A 63 -15.51 -15.11 -5.15
CA PHE A 63 -14.67 -15.39 -3.98
C PHE A 63 -14.28 -16.87 -3.95
N VAL A 64 -13.00 -17.16 -3.73
CA VAL A 64 -12.52 -18.53 -3.58
C VAL A 64 -12.99 -19.07 -2.23
N ALA A 65 -13.89 -20.05 -2.25
CA ALA A 65 -14.34 -20.75 -1.05
C ALA A 65 -13.15 -21.46 -0.34
N GLY A 66 -13.10 -21.39 0.99
CA GLY A 66 -12.06 -22.06 1.79
C GLY A 66 -10.72 -21.32 1.91
N ARG A 67 -10.44 -20.26 1.13
CA ARG A 67 -9.29 -19.36 1.39
C ARG A 67 -9.72 -18.21 2.30
N ARG A 68 -8.88 -17.91 3.31
CA ARG A 68 -9.18 -16.98 4.41
C ARG A 68 -9.74 -15.64 3.89
N ILE A 69 -11.04 -15.40 4.09
CA ILE A 69 -11.73 -14.13 3.80
C ILE A 69 -11.55 -13.22 5.03
N GLY A 70 -10.32 -12.83 5.30
CA GLY A 70 -9.95 -11.99 6.45
C GLY A 70 -9.45 -10.64 5.98
N ARG A 71 -8.24 -10.28 6.44
CA ARG A 71 -7.50 -9.11 5.94
C ARG A 71 -7.13 -9.22 4.46
N GLN A 72 -7.16 -10.42 3.87
CA GLN A 72 -6.85 -10.64 2.46
C GLN A 72 -8.05 -11.28 1.77
N ALA A 73 -8.33 -10.88 0.53
CA ALA A 73 -9.38 -11.46 -0.28
C ALA A 73 -8.75 -12.20 -1.47
N TYR A 74 -9.16 -13.45 -1.66
CA TYR A 74 -8.82 -14.25 -2.82
C TYR A 74 -10.04 -14.29 -3.76
N LEU A 75 -9.85 -13.80 -4.97
CA LEU A 75 -10.88 -13.77 -6.00
C LEU A 75 -10.43 -14.61 -7.19
N LYS A 76 -11.28 -15.52 -7.66
CA LYS A 76 -11.08 -16.25 -8.90
C LYS A 76 -11.63 -15.43 -10.05
N VAL A 77 -10.85 -15.24 -11.11
CA VAL A 77 -11.31 -14.60 -12.35
C VAL A 77 -12.00 -15.67 -13.20
N HIS A 78 -13.15 -15.34 -13.78
CA HIS A 78 -13.89 -16.33 -14.58
C HIS A 78 -13.16 -16.75 -15.87
N ASP A 79 -12.42 -15.83 -16.49
CA ASP A 79 -11.69 -16.04 -17.75
C ASP A 79 -10.19 -16.33 -17.56
N SER A 80 -9.76 -16.66 -16.33
CA SER A 80 -8.36 -16.98 -16.06
C SER A 80 -8.25 -18.08 -15.01
N GLU A 81 -7.27 -18.97 -15.18
CA GLU A 81 -6.97 -19.99 -14.18
C GLU A 81 -6.34 -19.40 -12.91
N ASN A 82 -5.88 -18.15 -12.99
CA ASN A 82 -5.16 -17.50 -11.91
C ASN A 82 -6.09 -16.81 -10.90
N ASN A 83 -5.66 -16.82 -9.64
CA ASN A 83 -6.36 -16.16 -8.56
C ASN A 83 -5.82 -14.75 -8.35
N LEU A 84 -6.69 -13.81 -8.03
CA LEU A 84 -6.34 -12.47 -7.59
C LEU A 84 -6.26 -12.43 -6.07
N ARG A 85 -5.11 -12.02 -5.55
CA ARG A 85 -4.92 -11.72 -4.13
C ARG A 85 -4.97 -10.23 -3.91
N LEU A 86 -5.98 -9.78 -3.16
CA LEU A 86 -6.16 -8.39 -2.75
C LEU A 86 -5.86 -8.25 -1.26
N PRO A 87 -4.79 -7.52 -0.88
CA PRO A 87 -4.56 -7.16 0.51
C PRO A 87 -5.58 -6.09 0.91
N GLU A 88 -6.30 -6.34 1.99
CA GLU A 88 -7.21 -5.40 2.65
C GLU A 88 -8.38 -4.93 1.77
N LEU A 89 -9.36 -5.83 1.57
CA LEU A 89 -10.65 -5.46 0.97
C LEU A 89 -11.63 -5.02 2.09
N PRO A 90 -12.10 -3.75 2.10
CA PRO A 90 -13.14 -3.28 2.99
C PRO A 90 -14.39 -4.13 2.86
N GLU A 91 -15.10 -4.30 3.96
CA GLU A 91 -16.32 -5.11 3.99
C GLU A 91 -17.38 -4.62 3.00
N ARG A 92 -17.56 -3.30 2.86
CA ARG A 92 -18.46 -2.70 1.86
C ARG A 92 -18.10 -3.08 0.43
N ALA A 93 -16.80 -3.08 0.10
CA ALA A 93 -16.32 -3.53 -1.21
C ALA A 93 -16.55 -5.04 -1.39
N ARG A 94 -16.40 -5.86 -0.33
CA ARG A 94 -16.69 -7.30 -0.39
C ARG A 94 -18.16 -7.55 -0.71
N VAL A 95 -19.07 -6.85 -0.04
CA VAL A 95 -20.51 -6.96 -0.28
C VAL A 95 -20.85 -6.59 -1.72
N LEU A 96 -20.31 -5.48 -2.22
CA LEU A 96 -20.50 -5.08 -3.62
C LEU A 96 -19.96 -6.13 -4.60
N VAL A 97 -18.78 -6.68 -4.37
CA VAL A 97 -18.20 -7.72 -5.23
C VAL A 97 -19.02 -9.01 -5.15
N ARG A 98 -19.56 -9.37 -3.98
CA ARG A 98 -20.46 -10.53 -3.83
C ARG A 98 -21.76 -10.37 -4.59
N HIS A 99 -22.34 -9.18 -4.59
CA HIS A 99 -23.59 -8.91 -5.29
C HIS A 99 -23.41 -8.73 -6.81
N THR A 100 -22.38 -8.01 -7.22
CA THR A 100 -22.17 -7.68 -8.63
C THR A 100 -21.37 -8.75 -9.37
N GLY A 101 -20.59 -9.56 -8.66
CA GLY A 101 -19.64 -10.51 -9.25
C GLY A 101 -18.56 -9.83 -10.09
N ARG A 102 -18.32 -8.52 -9.92
CA ARG A 102 -17.46 -7.73 -10.78
C ARG A 102 -16.49 -6.87 -9.98
N ILE A 103 -15.29 -6.70 -10.50
CA ILE A 103 -14.28 -5.78 -10.00
C ILE A 103 -13.57 -5.11 -11.18
N TRP A 104 -13.11 -3.88 -11.00
CA TRP A 104 -12.34 -3.18 -12.03
C TRP A 104 -10.87 -3.34 -11.72
N ILE A 105 -10.09 -3.75 -12.71
CA ILE A 105 -8.64 -3.94 -12.58
C ILE A 105 -7.86 -3.10 -13.59
N ALA A 106 -6.70 -2.59 -13.17
CA ALA A 106 -5.66 -2.01 -14.01
C ALA A 106 -4.36 -2.83 -13.82
N GLY A 107 -3.73 -3.23 -14.93
CA GLY A 107 -2.69 -4.28 -14.99
C GLY A 107 -3.24 -5.59 -15.56
N PRO A 108 -2.64 -6.76 -15.33
CA PRO A 108 -1.41 -6.98 -14.58
C PRO A 108 -0.16 -6.52 -15.33
N ASP A 109 0.79 -5.98 -14.59
CA ASP A 109 2.18 -5.75 -15.02
C ASP A 109 2.94 -7.09 -15.12
N GLU A 110 4.11 -7.13 -15.75
CA GLU A 110 4.94 -8.35 -15.96
C GLU A 110 5.24 -9.11 -14.67
N ARG A 111 5.27 -8.39 -13.53
CA ARG A 111 5.47 -8.97 -12.18
C ARG A 111 4.18 -9.50 -11.53
N GLY A 112 3.08 -9.57 -12.28
CA GLY A 112 1.75 -9.96 -11.81
C GLY A 112 1.10 -8.95 -10.87
N ARG A 113 1.51 -7.68 -10.89
CA ARG A 113 1.00 -6.62 -10.00
C ARG A 113 -0.17 -5.91 -10.67
N LEU A 114 -1.22 -5.62 -9.92
CA LEU A 114 -2.39 -4.92 -10.44
C LEU A 114 -3.00 -4.00 -9.39
N VAL A 115 -3.89 -3.13 -9.84
CA VAL A 115 -4.70 -2.27 -8.98
C VAL A 115 -6.15 -2.68 -9.19
N ALA A 116 -6.86 -2.94 -8.10
CA ALA A 116 -8.27 -3.26 -8.12
C ALA A 116 -9.08 -2.13 -7.47
N MET A 117 -10.22 -1.82 -8.06
CA MET A 117 -11.19 -0.87 -7.53
C MET A 117 -12.62 -1.41 -7.69
N THR A 118 -13.54 -0.87 -6.91
CA THR A 118 -14.98 -1.17 -7.01
C THR A 118 -15.73 0.10 -7.38
N ARG A 119 -16.53 0.05 -8.44
CA ARG A 119 -17.34 1.20 -8.86
C ARG A 119 -18.34 1.56 -7.75
N GLY A 120 -18.41 2.84 -7.39
CA GLY A 120 -19.27 3.33 -6.31
C GLY A 120 -18.60 3.40 -4.92
N LEU A 121 -17.33 3.00 -4.80
CA LEU A 121 -16.53 3.22 -3.60
C LEU A 121 -15.21 3.89 -3.97
N ALA A 122 -14.74 4.82 -3.13
CA ALA A 122 -13.37 5.35 -3.17
C ALA A 122 -12.39 4.32 -2.60
N PHE A 123 -12.43 3.10 -3.16
CA PHE A 123 -11.62 1.97 -2.74
C PHE A 123 -10.66 1.61 -3.87
N LEU A 124 -9.36 1.69 -3.58
CA LEU A 124 -8.30 1.37 -4.51
C LEU A 124 -7.21 0.58 -3.78
N THR A 125 -7.06 -0.68 -4.16
CA THR A 125 -6.12 -1.61 -3.52
C THR A 125 -5.18 -2.20 -4.54
N ARG A 126 -3.90 -2.27 -4.18
CA ARG A 126 -2.89 -2.95 -4.98
C ARG A 126 -2.92 -4.46 -4.74
N GLY A 127 -3.30 -5.21 -5.77
CA GLY A 127 -3.35 -6.65 -5.78
C GLY A 127 -2.16 -7.32 -6.45
N ARG A 128 -2.16 -8.65 -6.40
CA ARG A 128 -1.27 -9.50 -7.17
C ARG A 128 -2.02 -10.68 -7.77
N VAL A 129 -1.66 -11.07 -8.98
CA VAL A 129 -2.02 -12.36 -9.58
C VAL A 129 -1.18 -13.45 -8.90
N VAL A 130 -1.84 -14.51 -8.48
CA VAL A 130 -1.24 -15.67 -7.83
C VAL A 130 -1.73 -16.90 -8.59
N ASP A 131 -0.79 -17.74 -9.00
CA ASP A 131 -1.11 -19.03 -9.62
C ASP A 131 -1.89 -19.91 -8.63
N ARG A 132 -2.66 -20.84 -9.19
CA ARG A 132 -3.69 -21.58 -8.45
C ARG A 132 -3.14 -22.34 -7.24
#